data_AF-A0A2N2PY71-F1
#
_entry.id   AF-A0A2N2PY71-F1
#
_cell.length_a   1.000
_cell.length_b   1.000
_cell.length_c   1.000
_cell.angle_alpha   90.00
_cell.angle_beta   90.00
_cell.angle_gamma   90.00
#
_symmetry.space_group_name_H-M   'P 1'
#
loop_
_entity.id
_entity.type
_entity.pdbx_description
1 polymer ?
#
loop_
_entity_poly.entity_id
_entity_poly.type
_entity_poly.pdbx_seq_one_letter_code
_entity_poly.pdbx_strand_id
1 'polypeptide(L)'
;MKRKWWLIVVVIAVVAAAVVAGPSALRLAGIGPAASAQTAGSLAGQETATVTRGSLRTSVSANGSLVAARSVSLAFSTSGRVTEVLVEEGDQVVAGQALVRLDTAELALSAAQAEASLASAQAQLADLLAPPTKEDLAAVEASYASALAQYRKTAKAKSADEITVAETNLKKAEASLAQAQAAYDQVQDRPNIGLLPQSLDLQRATLDYENALANYRISTEGASAEDLAIAQASIDNAQAQLDKVNAVASAENVAIREAAV
;
A
#
# COMPACT_ATOMS: atom_id res chain seq x y z
N MET A 1 18.76 17.45 -9.11
CA MET A 1 19.62 18.21 -10.03
C MET A 1 18.91 19.50 -10.47
N LYS A 2 19.06 20.57 -9.68
CA LYS A 2 18.38 21.87 -9.85
C LYS A 2 19.43 22.91 -10.29
N ARG A 3 19.61 23.11 -11.60
CA ARG A 3 20.58 24.09 -12.15
C ARG A 3 20.15 24.61 -13.52
N LYS A 4 19.07 25.41 -13.60
CA LYS A 4 18.76 26.25 -14.79
C LYS A 4 18.08 27.58 -14.43
N TRP A 5 18.32 28.11 -13.22
CA TRP A 5 17.72 29.37 -12.73
C TRP A 5 18.65 30.59 -12.85
N TRP A 6 19.69 30.51 -13.67
CA TRP A 6 20.66 31.60 -13.89
C TRP A 6 20.56 32.24 -15.29
N LEU A 7 19.92 31.57 -16.26
CA LEU A 7 19.74 32.09 -17.62
C LEU A 7 18.64 33.17 -17.73
N ILE A 8 17.70 33.23 -16.78
CA ILE A 8 16.61 34.23 -16.77
C ILE A 8 17.08 35.61 -16.27
N VAL A 9 18.15 35.65 -15.46
CA VAL A 9 18.68 36.90 -14.89
C VAL A 9 19.52 37.68 -15.92
N VAL A 10 20.12 37.00 -16.90
CA VAL A 10 20.98 37.65 -17.92
C VAL A 10 20.17 38.34 -19.02
N VAL A 11 18.97 37.87 -19.33
CA VAL A 11 18.14 38.45 -20.41
C VAL A 11 17.42 39.74 -19.95
N ILE A 12 17.15 39.88 -18.65
CA ILE A 12 16.54 41.09 -18.07
C ILE A 12 17.56 42.24 -17.95
N ALA A 13 18.86 41.94 -17.96
CA ALA A 13 19.92 42.95 -17.84
C ALA A 13 20.25 43.70 -19.15
N VAL A 14 19.81 43.22 -20.31
CA VAL A 14 20.21 43.78 -21.62
C VAL A 14 19.23 44.85 -22.16
N VAL A 15 18.02 44.96 -21.60
CA VAL A 15 16.97 45.85 -22.15
C VAL A 15 16.87 47.20 -21.41
N ALA A 16 17.63 47.42 -20.34
CA ALA A 16 17.49 48.59 -19.46
C ALA A 16 18.45 49.78 -19.73
N ALA A 17 19.29 49.74 -20.77
CA ALA A 17 20.46 50.63 -20.87
C ALA A 17 20.50 51.62 -22.06
N ALA A 18 19.35 52.07 -22.59
CA ALA A 18 19.39 52.98 -23.74
C ALA A 18 18.30 54.05 -23.79
N VAL A 19 18.05 54.79 -22.70
CA VAL A 19 17.48 56.14 -22.78
C VAL A 19 18.01 56.98 -21.60
N VAL A 20 18.35 58.24 -21.89
CA VAL A 20 18.47 59.43 -21.01
C VAL A 20 19.87 60.06 -20.95
N ALA A 21 19.87 61.38 -21.15
CA ALA A 21 20.90 62.40 -20.90
C ALA A 21 21.76 62.87 -22.09
N GLY A 22 21.30 63.95 -22.75
CA GLY A 22 22.20 65.09 -23.00
C GLY A 22 22.25 65.99 -21.75
N PRO A 23 22.78 67.22 -21.79
CA PRO A 23 23.69 67.88 -22.73
C PRO A 23 24.96 68.43 -22.01
N SER A 24 25.86 69.17 -22.70
CA SER A 24 26.58 70.40 -22.22
C SER A 24 28.04 70.56 -22.72
N ALA A 25 28.26 71.62 -23.53
CA ALA A 25 29.25 72.70 -23.39
C ALA A 25 30.78 72.43 -23.27
N LEU A 26 31.56 72.99 -24.22
CA LEU A 26 32.67 73.97 -24.10
C LEU A 26 33.59 73.88 -25.36
N ARG A 27 33.69 74.92 -26.21
CA ARG A 27 34.63 76.07 -26.23
C ARG A 27 36.08 75.73 -26.63
N LEU A 28 36.55 76.33 -27.74
CA LEU A 28 37.85 77.03 -27.93
C LEU A 28 37.88 77.57 -29.39
N ALA A 29 37.78 78.88 -29.69
CA ALA A 29 38.70 80.02 -29.51
C ALA A 29 39.78 80.14 -30.62
N GLY A 30 39.90 81.35 -31.20
CA GLY A 30 40.94 81.82 -32.14
C GLY A 30 40.35 82.78 -33.18
N ILE A 31 40.07 84.06 -32.88
CA ILE A 31 40.95 85.26 -32.86
C ILE A 31 41.59 85.60 -34.21
N GLY A 32 41.23 86.77 -34.78
CA GLY A 32 42.01 87.47 -35.80
C GLY A 32 41.20 88.43 -36.71
N PRO A 33 41.34 89.77 -36.55
CA PRO A 33 40.56 90.79 -37.28
C PRO A 33 41.39 91.58 -38.32
N ALA A 34 40.75 92.10 -39.38
CA ALA A 34 41.11 93.31 -40.14
C ALA A 34 40.21 93.38 -41.39
N ALA A 35 39.16 94.20 -41.45
CA ALA A 35 39.22 95.60 -41.88
C ALA A 35 40.08 95.81 -43.14
N SER A 36 39.43 95.99 -44.31
CA SER A 36 39.59 97.18 -45.17
C SER A 36 38.84 97.05 -46.50
N ALA A 37 38.00 98.06 -46.74
CA ALA A 37 37.83 98.80 -47.99
C ALA A 37 37.22 98.12 -49.24
N GLN A 38 36.03 98.68 -49.59
CA GLN A 38 35.65 99.22 -50.90
C GLN A 38 35.92 98.36 -52.14
N THR A 39 34.90 98.13 -52.96
CA THR A 39 34.51 99.07 -54.04
C THR A 39 33.26 98.53 -54.72
N ALA A 40 32.39 99.44 -55.16
CA ALA A 40 31.16 99.17 -55.87
C ALA A 40 31.39 98.34 -57.16
N GLY A 41 30.46 97.42 -57.41
CA GLY A 41 30.40 96.64 -58.65
C GLY A 41 29.04 95.96 -58.74
N SER A 42 28.13 96.61 -59.47
CA SER A 42 26.82 96.11 -59.92
C SER A 42 26.84 94.64 -60.36
N LEU A 43 25.77 93.89 -60.08
CA LEU A 43 24.98 93.08 -61.04
C LEU A 43 23.93 92.19 -60.33
N ALA A 44 22.66 92.41 -60.70
CA ALA A 44 21.56 91.43 -60.77
C ALA A 44 21.06 90.71 -59.49
N GLY A 45 19.88 91.15 -59.02
CA GLY A 45 18.75 90.30 -58.63
C GLY A 45 18.95 89.28 -57.51
N GLN A 46 18.90 89.71 -56.26
CA GLN A 46 18.62 88.82 -55.12
C GLN A 46 17.66 89.48 -54.14
N GLU A 47 16.50 88.84 -53.94
CA GLU A 47 15.56 89.15 -52.86
C GLU A 47 16.14 88.64 -51.54
N THR A 48 16.48 89.56 -50.63
CA THR A 48 16.91 89.21 -49.27
C THR A 48 15.73 89.31 -48.31
N ALA A 49 15.45 88.24 -47.56
CA ALA A 49 14.39 88.19 -46.55
C ALA A 49 14.95 88.19 -45.11
N THR A 50 14.27 88.89 -44.20
CA THR A 50 14.65 89.02 -42.78
C THR A 50 14.42 87.70 -42.02
N VAL A 51 15.47 87.12 -41.44
CA VAL A 51 15.39 85.84 -40.71
C VAL A 51 14.86 86.07 -39.29
N THR A 52 13.74 85.43 -38.94
CA THR A 52 13.16 85.46 -37.59
C THR A 52 13.30 84.09 -36.92
N ARG A 53 13.75 84.05 -35.66
CA ARG A 53 13.83 82.79 -34.91
C ARG A 53 12.45 82.35 -34.44
N GLY A 54 11.97 81.22 -34.96
CA GLY A 54 10.80 80.50 -34.48
C GLY A 54 11.19 79.11 -33.96
N SER A 55 10.31 78.48 -33.18
CA SER A 55 10.52 77.11 -32.72
C SER A 55 10.32 76.12 -33.88
N LEU A 56 11.38 75.43 -34.29
CA LEU A 56 11.27 74.28 -35.19
C LEU A 56 10.77 73.07 -34.40
N ARG A 57 9.56 72.58 -34.74
CA ARG A 57 9.10 71.27 -34.28
C ARG A 57 9.61 70.21 -35.26
N THR A 58 10.69 69.53 -34.88
CA THR A 58 11.19 68.38 -35.63
C THR A 58 10.41 67.14 -35.21
N SER A 59 9.47 66.70 -36.05
CA SER A 59 8.82 65.41 -35.87
C SER A 59 9.66 64.32 -36.52
N VAL A 60 10.04 63.30 -35.74
CA VAL A 60 10.65 62.08 -36.28
C VAL A 60 9.53 61.06 -36.44
N SER A 61 9.25 60.68 -37.69
CA SER A 61 8.32 59.60 -38.02
C SER A 61 9.07 58.28 -37.97
N ALA A 62 8.56 57.33 -37.18
CA ALA A 62 9.07 55.96 -37.11
C ALA A 62 7.88 54.99 -37.22
N ASN A 63 8.00 54.02 -38.11
CA ASN A 63 6.98 52.99 -38.29
C ASN A 63 7.27 51.83 -37.33
N GLY A 64 6.28 51.46 -36.53
CA GLY A 64 6.35 50.31 -35.63
C GLY A 64 5.09 49.45 -35.77
N SER A 65 5.22 48.15 -35.54
CA SER A 65 4.08 47.22 -35.50
C SER A 65 3.67 46.99 -34.06
N LEU A 66 2.38 47.09 -33.78
CA LEU A 66 1.79 46.76 -32.49
C LEU A 66 1.50 45.25 -32.47
N VAL A 67 2.02 44.54 -31.46
CA VAL A 67 1.70 43.13 -31.19
C VAL A 67 1.07 43.01 -29.81
N ALA A 68 0.18 42.03 -29.65
CA ALA A 68 -0.45 41.77 -28.36
C ALA A 68 0.59 41.46 -27.29
N ALA A 69 0.45 42.04 -26.10
CA ALA A 69 1.38 41.83 -24.99
C ALA A 69 1.45 40.37 -24.53
N ARG A 70 0.35 39.61 -24.70
CA ARG A 70 0.26 38.16 -24.47
C ARG A 70 -0.72 37.56 -25.48
N SER A 71 -0.33 36.45 -26.08
CA SER A 71 -1.19 35.64 -26.95
C SER A 71 -1.13 34.20 -26.46
N VAL A 72 -2.29 33.56 -26.31
CA VAL A 72 -2.41 32.17 -25.84
C VAL A 72 -3.35 31.44 -26.78
N SER A 73 -2.90 30.31 -27.30
CA SER A 73 -3.77 29.39 -28.03
C SER A 73 -4.45 28.47 -27.01
N LEU A 74 -5.79 28.49 -27.01
CA LEU A 74 -6.59 27.66 -26.11
C LEU A 74 -6.79 26.28 -26.75
N ALA A 75 -6.52 25.23 -25.99
CA ALA A 75 -6.78 23.85 -26.37
C ALA A 75 -7.39 23.10 -25.18
N PHE A 76 -8.24 22.13 -25.45
CA PHE A 76 -8.82 21.30 -24.40
C PHE A 76 -7.78 20.31 -23.87
N SER A 77 -7.71 20.15 -22.54
CA SER A 77 -6.85 19.15 -21.91
C SER A 77 -7.36 17.72 -22.09
N THR A 78 -8.66 17.56 -22.39
CA THR A 78 -9.32 16.28 -22.65
C THR A 78 -10.09 16.39 -23.96
N SER A 79 -10.01 15.36 -24.80
CA SER A 79 -10.83 15.26 -26.01
C SER A 79 -12.29 15.01 -25.63
N GLY A 80 -13.22 15.80 -26.15
CA GLY A 80 -14.64 15.66 -25.87
C GLY A 80 -15.50 16.41 -26.87
N ARG A 81 -16.80 16.11 -26.89
CA ARG A 81 -17.77 16.85 -27.70
C ARG A 81 -18.11 18.17 -26.99
N VAL A 82 -18.18 19.26 -27.73
CA VAL A 82 -18.68 20.54 -27.20
C VAL A 82 -20.19 20.49 -27.10
N THR A 83 -20.73 20.73 -25.91
CA THR A 83 -22.16 20.86 -25.65
C THR A 83 -22.63 22.28 -25.89
N GLU A 84 -21.83 23.27 -25.47
CA GLU A 84 -22.25 24.68 -25.48
C GLU A 84 -21.03 25.60 -25.52
N VAL A 85 -21.14 26.71 -26.26
CA VAL A 85 -20.17 27.81 -26.27
C VAL A 85 -20.82 28.99 -25.54
N LEU A 86 -20.14 29.52 -24.52
CA LEU A 86 -20.69 30.45 -23.54
C LEU A 86 -20.27 31.92 -23.79
N VAL A 87 -19.50 32.16 -24.84
CA VAL A 87 -18.93 33.48 -25.19
C VAL A 87 -19.00 33.71 -26.69
N GLU A 88 -19.15 34.96 -27.10
CA GLU A 88 -19.16 35.35 -28.51
C GLU A 88 -17.80 35.91 -28.97
N GLU A 89 -17.57 35.92 -30.28
CA GLU A 89 -16.34 36.45 -30.85
C GLU A 89 -16.24 37.97 -30.58
N GLY A 90 -15.20 38.38 -29.84
CA GLY A 90 -14.96 39.77 -29.47
C GLY A 90 -15.23 40.09 -28.00
N ASP A 91 -15.78 39.16 -27.24
CA ASP A 91 -16.05 39.35 -25.80
C ASP A 91 -14.76 39.46 -24.97
N GLN A 92 -14.81 40.33 -23.96
CA GLN A 92 -13.77 40.40 -22.93
C GLN A 92 -14.03 39.35 -21.86
N VAL A 93 -13.09 38.43 -21.68
CA VAL A 93 -13.19 37.33 -20.71
C VAL A 93 -12.17 37.48 -19.60
N VAL A 94 -12.53 37.02 -18.40
CA VAL A 94 -11.65 37.01 -17.23
C VAL A 94 -11.08 35.62 -16.95
N ALA A 95 -9.97 35.55 -16.22
CA ALA A 95 -9.35 34.28 -15.86
C ALA A 95 -10.32 33.43 -15.00
N GLY A 96 -10.50 32.17 -15.36
CA GLY A 96 -11.42 31.24 -14.70
C GLY A 96 -12.85 31.24 -15.26
N GLN A 97 -13.17 32.12 -16.21
CA GLN A 97 -14.46 32.11 -16.88
C GLN A 97 -14.58 30.89 -17.80
N ALA A 98 -15.69 30.15 -17.68
CA ALA A 98 -16.00 29.06 -18.58
C ALA A 98 -16.33 29.62 -19.98
N LEU A 99 -15.55 29.21 -20.98
CA LEU A 99 -15.73 29.65 -22.36
C LEU A 99 -16.58 28.65 -23.16
N VAL A 100 -16.40 27.36 -22.87
CA VAL A 100 -17.03 26.24 -23.57
C VAL A 100 -17.32 25.14 -22.55
N ARG A 101 -18.47 24.49 -22.67
CA ARG A 101 -18.85 23.31 -21.89
C ARG A 101 -18.74 22.07 -22.75
N LEU A 102 -18.01 21.06 -22.27
CA LEU A 102 -17.90 19.76 -22.90
C LEU A 102 -19.00 18.82 -22.39
N ASP A 103 -19.34 17.82 -23.19
CA ASP A 103 -20.21 16.72 -22.79
C ASP A 103 -19.44 15.80 -21.83
N THR A 104 -19.84 15.81 -20.57
CA THR A 104 -19.20 15.05 -19.49
C THR A 104 -20.01 13.83 -19.08
N ALA A 105 -20.99 13.37 -19.86
CA ALA A 105 -21.85 12.24 -19.45
C ALA A 105 -21.03 10.97 -19.11
N GLU A 106 -20.06 10.61 -19.96
CA GLU A 106 -19.19 9.46 -19.74
C GLU A 106 -18.24 9.67 -18.55
N LEU A 107 -17.69 10.90 -18.39
CA LEU A 107 -16.85 11.23 -17.24
C LEU A 107 -17.63 11.18 -15.93
N ALA A 108 -18.88 11.65 -15.93
CA ALA A 108 -19.77 11.61 -14.77
C ALA A 108 -20.14 10.16 -14.41
N LEU A 109 -20.39 9.30 -15.41
CA LEU A 109 -20.62 7.88 -15.19
C LEU A 109 -19.36 7.19 -14.63
N SER A 110 -18.19 7.50 -15.17
CA SER A 110 -16.90 6.98 -14.66
C SER A 110 -16.63 7.45 -13.23
N ALA A 111 -16.91 8.71 -12.90
CA ALA A 111 -16.81 9.25 -11.55
C ALA A 111 -17.78 8.53 -10.60
N ALA A 112 -19.06 8.36 -10.98
CA ALA A 112 -20.04 7.63 -10.19
C ALA A 112 -19.64 6.16 -9.95
N GLN A 113 -19.05 5.49 -10.95
CA GLN A 113 -18.53 4.13 -10.81
C GLN A 113 -17.33 4.08 -9.86
N ALA A 114 -16.43 5.07 -9.91
CA ALA A 114 -15.30 5.17 -9.00
C ALA A 114 -15.77 5.45 -7.56
N GLU A 115 -16.76 6.33 -7.37
CA GLU A 115 -17.38 6.60 -6.07
C GLU A 115 -18.08 5.36 -5.51
N ALA A 116 -18.81 4.60 -6.33
CA ALA A 116 -19.42 3.34 -5.92
C ALA A 116 -18.36 2.29 -5.53
N SER A 117 -17.24 2.23 -6.26
CA SER A 117 -16.13 1.34 -5.95
C SER A 117 -15.44 1.73 -4.64
N LEU A 118 -15.28 3.03 -4.40
CA LEU A 118 -14.77 3.56 -3.14
C LEU A 118 -15.70 3.22 -1.97
N ALA A 119 -17.01 3.44 -2.12
CA ALA A 119 -17.99 3.12 -1.09
C ALA A 119 -18.00 1.61 -0.76
N SER A 120 -17.89 0.76 -1.78
CA SER A 120 -17.75 -0.70 -1.59
C SER A 120 -16.47 -1.06 -0.84
N ALA A 121 -15.33 -0.47 -1.21
CA ALA A 121 -14.05 -0.70 -0.52
C ALA A 121 -14.08 -0.21 0.94
N GLN A 122 -14.74 0.92 1.21
CA GLN A 122 -14.95 1.43 2.56
C GLN A 122 -15.86 0.51 3.39
N ALA A 123 -16.93 -0.01 2.80
CA ALA A 123 -17.80 -0.99 3.47
C ALA A 123 -17.05 -2.29 3.79
N GLN A 124 -16.27 -2.82 2.85
CA GLN A 124 -15.42 -3.99 3.08
C GLN A 124 -14.39 -3.76 4.20
N LEU A 125 -13.78 -2.56 4.23
CA LEU A 125 -12.88 -2.19 5.31
C LEU A 125 -13.62 -2.14 6.66
N ALA A 126 -14.82 -1.55 6.70
CA ALA A 126 -15.64 -1.49 7.90
C ALA A 126 -16.04 -2.90 8.39
N ASP A 127 -16.40 -3.81 7.49
CA ASP A 127 -16.73 -5.20 7.82
C ASP A 127 -15.51 -5.96 8.36
N LEU A 128 -14.32 -5.74 7.79
CA LEU A 128 -13.07 -6.34 8.27
C LEU A 128 -12.60 -5.79 9.63
N LEU A 129 -12.98 -4.55 9.94
CA LEU A 129 -12.69 -3.89 11.21
C LEU A 129 -13.82 -4.07 12.23
N ALA A 130 -14.94 -4.68 11.85
CA ALA A 130 -16.07 -4.86 12.74
C ALA A 130 -15.65 -5.74 13.93
N PRO A 131 -16.04 -5.37 15.17
CA PRO A 131 -15.69 -6.13 16.34
C PRO A 131 -16.30 -7.54 16.26
N PRO A 132 -15.57 -8.56 16.72
CA PRO A 132 -16.14 -9.89 16.83
C PRO A 132 -17.35 -9.86 17.75
N THR A 133 -18.40 -10.59 17.37
CA THR A 133 -19.60 -10.69 18.19
C THR A 133 -19.32 -11.47 19.46
N LYS A 134 -20.18 -11.34 20.47
CA LYS A 134 -20.06 -12.15 21.70
C LYS A 134 -20.18 -13.64 21.38
N GLU A 135 -20.99 -13.95 20.38
CA GLU A 135 -21.19 -15.29 19.84
C GLU A 135 -19.90 -15.83 19.21
N ASP A 136 -19.18 -15.02 18.44
CA ASP A 136 -17.89 -15.41 17.84
C ASP A 136 -16.84 -15.70 18.92
N LEU A 137 -16.73 -14.81 19.91
CA LEU A 137 -15.82 -15.00 21.04
C LEU A 137 -16.17 -16.27 21.84
N ALA A 138 -17.44 -16.47 22.17
CA ALA A 138 -17.90 -17.64 22.90
C ALA A 138 -17.63 -18.94 22.12
N ALA A 139 -17.81 -18.93 20.79
CA ALA A 139 -17.52 -20.10 19.95
C ALA A 139 -16.04 -20.47 19.96
N VAL A 140 -15.15 -19.48 19.87
CA VAL A 140 -13.69 -19.71 19.87
C VAL A 140 -13.18 -20.09 21.26
N GLU A 141 -13.69 -19.47 22.33
CA GLU A 141 -13.40 -19.88 23.71
C GLU A 141 -13.86 -21.32 23.99
N ALA A 142 -15.05 -21.70 23.52
CA ALA A 142 -15.54 -23.07 23.63
C ALA A 142 -14.65 -24.06 22.87
N SER A 143 -14.17 -23.69 21.68
CA SER A 143 -13.22 -24.49 20.89
C SER A 143 -11.90 -24.70 21.66
N TYR A 144 -11.34 -23.63 22.25
CA TYR A 144 -10.14 -23.71 23.07
C TYR A 144 -10.35 -24.57 24.33
N ALA A 145 -11.46 -24.39 25.03
CA ALA A 145 -11.80 -25.19 26.21
C ALA A 145 -11.95 -26.68 25.87
N SER A 146 -12.55 -27.00 24.71
CA SER A 146 -12.68 -28.37 24.20
C SER A 146 -11.32 -28.98 23.88
N ALA A 147 -10.44 -28.25 23.19
CA ALA A 147 -9.07 -28.70 22.89
C ALA A 147 -8.26 -28.97 24.17
N LEU A 148 -8.37 -28.10 25.17
CA LEU A 148 -7.73 -28.27 26.47
C LEU A 148 -8.28 -29.48 27.24
N ALA A 149 -9.59 -29.70 27.21
CA ALA A 149 -10.21 -30.87 27.83
C ALA A 149 -9.74 -32.17 27.17
N GLN A 150 -9.62 -32.18 25.84
CA GLN A 150 -9.11 -33.32 25.09
C GLN A 150 -7.63 -33.58 25.41
N TYR A 151 -6.79 -32.55 25.45
CA TYR A 151 -5.40 -32.68 25.87
C TYR A 151 -5.29 -33.23 27.29
N ARG A 152 -6.08 -32.71 28.24
CA ARG A 152 -6.08 -33.24 29.62
C ARG A 152 -6.51 -34.69 29.67
N LYS A 153 -7.47 -35.11 28.84
CA LYS A 153 -7.91 -36.50 28.75
C LYS A 153 -6.80 -37.40 28.21
N THR A 154 -6.07 -36.95 27.19
CA THR A 154 -4.94 -37.68 26.61
C THR A 154 -3.74 -37.70 27.57
N ALA A 155 -3.37 -36.55 28.15
CA ALA A 155 -2.26 -36.40 29.08
C ALA A 155 -2.49 -37.06 30.44
N LYS A 156 -3.74 -37.36 30.79
CA LYS A 156 -4.04 -38.11 32.01
C LYS A 156 -3.56 -39.54 31.83
N ALA A 157 -2.45 -39.85 32.50
CA ALA A 157 -1.97 -41.21 32.67
C ALA A 157 -3.11 -42.10 33.21
N LYS A 158 -3.13 -43.37 32.76
CA LYS A 158 -4.08 -44.36 33.28
C LYS A 158 -3.99 -44.43 34.81
N SER A 159 -5.13 -44.71 35.45
CA SER A 159 -5.15 -44.75 36.92
C SER A 159 -4.27 -45.88 37.44
N ALA A 160 -3.78 -45.75 38.68
CA ALA A 160 -3.04 -46.82 39.34
C ALA A 160 -3.82 -48.15 39.34
N ASP A 161 -5.14 -48.07 39.51
CA ASP A 161 -6.04 -49.23 39.47
C ASP A 161 -6.05 -49.91 38.09
N GLU A 162 -6.09 -49.15 36.99
CA GLU A 162 -6.04 -49.71 35.63
C GLU A 162 -4.70 -50.40 35.34
N ILE A 163 -3.60 -49.83 35.83
CA ILE A 163 -2.26 -50.43 35.73
C ILE A 163 -2.22 -51.73 36.54
N THR A 164 -2.74 -51.75 37.77
CA THR A 164 -2.82 -52.95 38.60
C THR A 164 -3.66 -54.05 37.96
N VAL A 165 -4.79 -53.71 37.31
CA VAL A 165 -5.60 -54.68 36.56
C VAL A 165 -4.83 -55.25 35.37
N ALA A 166 -4.14 -54.40 34.60
CA ALA A 166 -3.32 -54.85 33.47
C ALA A 166 -2.15 -55.75 33.92
N GLU A 167 -1.48 -55.40 35.02
CA GLU A 167 -0.42 -56.21 35.65
C GLU A 167 -0.95 -57.57 36.11
N THR A 168 -2.13 -57.58 36.74
CA THR A 168 -2.77 -58.81 37.22
C THR A 168 -3.14 -59.73 36.05
N ASN A 169 -3.65 -59.17 34.97
CA ASN A 169 -3.95 -59.93 33.75
C ASN A 169 -2.69 -60.50 33.10
N LEU A 170 -1.58 -59.74 33.08
CA LEU A 170 -0.29 -60.23 32.61
C LEU A 170 0.19 -61.42 33.45
N LYS A 171 0.19 -61.30 34.78
CA LYS A 171 0.56 -62.41 35.70
C LYS A 171 -0.30 -63.65 35.49
N LYS A 172 -1.61 -63.47 35.24
CA LYS A 172 -2.52 -64.58 34.95
C LYS A 172 -2.17 -65.27 33.62
N ALA A 173 -1.86 -64.49 32.59
CA ALA A 173 -1.48 -65.02 31.28
C ALA A 173 -0.10 -65.72 31.33
N GLU A 174 0.87 -65.17 32.08
CA GLU A 174 2.16 -65.82 32.36
C GLU A 174 1.98 -67.18 33.03
N ALA A 175 1.14 -67.26 34.07
CA ALA A 175 0.86 -68.52 34.75
C ALA A 175 0.22 -69.56 33.81
N SER A 176 -0.70 -69.12 32.95
CA SER A 176 -1.34 -69.98 31.94
C SER A 176 -0.34 -70.47 30.88
N LEU A 177 0.57 -69.60 30.43
CA LEU A 177 1.62 -69.95 29.49
C LEU A 177 2.59 -70.98 30.09
N ALA A 178 3.04 -70.75 31.33
CA ALA A 178 3.91 -71.69 32.03
C ALA A 178 3.25 -73.07 32.19
N GLN A 179 1.94 -73.11 32.49
CA GLN A 179 1.18 -74.36 32.56
C GLN A 179 1.10 -75.07 31.20
N ALA A 180 0.81 -74.33 30.12
CA ALA A 180 0.73 -74.88 28.78
C ALA A 180 2.09 -75.38 28.27
N GLN A 181 3.18 -74.68 28.59
CA GLN A 181 4.56 -75.09 28.31
C GLN A 181 4.89 -76.40 29.02
N ALA A 182 4.63 -76.49 30.33
CA ALA A 182 4.87 -77.71 31.09
C ALA A 182 4.08 -78.92 30.54
N ALA A 183 2.85 -78.69 30.05
CA ALA A 183 2.04 -79.74 29.41
C ALA A 183 2.57 -80.14 28.03
N TYR A 184 3.12 -79.19 27.26
CA TYR A 184 3.76 -79.45 25.97
C TYR A 184 5.07 -80.26 26.14
N ASP A 185 5.90 -79.88 27.11
CA ASP A 185 7.19 -80.51 27.39
C ASP A 185 7.06 -82.01 27.74
N GLN A 186 5.93 -82.41 28.34
CA GLN A 186 5.63 -83.82 28.65
C GLN A 186 5.36 -84.67 27.42
N VAL A 187 5.00 -84.07 26.29
CA VAL A 187 4.59 -84.78 25.07
C VAL A 187 5.46 -84.44 23.86
N GLN A 188 6.51 -83.62 24.04
CA GLN A 188 7.35 -83.07 22.97
C GLN A 188 8.02 -84.15 22.09
N ASP A 189 8.37 -85.31 22.67
CA ASP A 189 9.06 -86.39 21.95
C ASP A 189 8.13 -87.27 21.10
N ARG A 190 6.82 -86.97 21.05
CA ARG A 190 5.86 -87.78 20.31
C ARG A 190 5.91 -87.50 18.80
N PRO A 191 5.97 -88.54 17.95
CA PRO A 191 5.79 -88.38 16.51
C PRO A 191 4.35 -87.91 16.28
N ASN A 192 4.18 -86.68 15.76
CA ASN A 192 2.92 -85.93 15.56
C ASN A 192 2.57 -84.84 16.60
N ILE A 193 3.55 -84.30 17.35
CA ILE A 193 3.34 -83.20 18.33
C ILE A 193 2.49 -82.02 17.82
N GLY A 194 2.62 -81.63 16.54
CA GLY A 194 1.85 -80.51 15.97
C GLY A 194 0.35 -80.78 15.74
N LEU A 195 -0.10 -82.03 15.88
CA LEU A 195 -1.51 -82.43 15.81
C LEU A 195 -2.13 -82.63 17.20
N LEU A 196 -1.32 -82.59 18.25
CA LEU A 196 -1.77 -82.76 19.63
C LEU A 196 -2.39 -81.47 20.17
N PRO A 197 -3.44 -81.56 21.00
CA PRO A 197 -4.09 -80.38 21.59
C PRO A 197 -3.12 -79.51 22.41
N GLN A 198 -2.10 -80.11 23.02
CA GLN A 198 -1.08 -79.41 23.82
C GLN A 198 -0.28 -78.36 23.00
N SER A 199 -0.05 -78.60 21.70
CA SER A 199 0.64 -77.62 20.84
C SER A 199 -0.22 -76.40 20.54
N LEU A 200 -1.52 -76.63 20.29
CA LEU A 200 -2.52 -75.58 20.09
C LEU A 200 -2.75 -74.78 21.37
N ASP A 201 -2.79 -75.45 22.53
CA ASP A 201 -2.97 -74.80 23.82
C ASP A 201 -1.77 -73.93 24.19
N LEU A 202 -0.55 -74.40 23.92
CA LEU A 202 0.67 -73.59 24.06
C LEU A 202 0.63 -72.35 23.15
N GLN A 203 0.24 -72.52 21.88
CA GLN A 203 0.11 -71.40 20.95
C GLN A 203 -0.91 -70.37 21.44
N ARG A 204 -2.09 -70.81 21.91
CA ARG A 204 -3.13 -69.92 22.47
C ARG A 204 -2.63 -69.17 23.69
N ALA A 205 -2.02 -69.87 24.64
CA ALA A 205 -1.50 -69.24 25.85
C ALA A 205 -0.36 -68.23 25.54
N THR A 206 0.42 -68.48 24.48
CA THR A 206 1.44 -67.54 23.99
C THR A 206 0.79 -66.26 23.46
N LEU A 207 -0.24 -66.38 22.62
CA LEU A 207 -0.98 -65.23 22.10
C LEU A 207 -1.67 -64.44 23.22
N ASP A 208 -2.24 -65.13 24.22
CA ASP A 208 -2.88 -64.48 25.38
C ASP A 208 -1.85 -63.71 26.22
N TYR A 209 -0.66 -64.28 26.43
CA TYR A 209 0.46 -63.59 27.09
C TYR A 209 0.91 -62.35 26.31
N GLU A 210 1.10 -62.48 24.99
CA GLU A 210 1.50 -61.35 24.14
C GLU A 210 0.46 -60.21 24.16
N ASN A 211 -0.83 -60.55 24.11
CA ASN A 211 -1.91 -59.58 24.23
C ASN A 211 -1.94 -58.91 25.61
N ALA A 212 -1.77 -59.68 26.69
CA ALA A 212 -1.73 -59.13 28.04
C ALA A 212 -0.52 -58.22 28.26
N LEU A 213 0.64 -58.59 27.70
CA LEU A 213 1.87 -57.81 27.74
C LEU A 213 1.72 -56.49 26.96
N ALA A 214 1.12 -56.53 25.78
CA ALA A 214 0.82 -55.32 25.00
C ALA A 214 -0.12 -54.38 25.78
N ASN A 215 -1.17 -54.91 26.41
CA ASN A 215 -2.11 -54.13 27.22
C ASN A 215 -1.47 -53.50 28.47
N TYR A 216 -0.55 -54.22 29.12
CA TYR A 216 0.23 -53.68 30.24
C TYR A 216 1.13 -52.53 29.79
N ARG A 217 1.88 -52.71 28.69
CA ARG A 217 2.73 -51.65 28.12
C ARG A 217 1.96 -50.39 27.77
N ILE A 218 0.85 -50.52 27.04
CA ILE A 218 -0.04 -49.39 26.69
C ILE A 218 -0.55 -48.68 27.95
N SER A 219 -0.76 -49.41 29.06
CA SER A 219 -1.24 -48.84 30.31
C SER A 219 -0.14 -48.16 31.12
N THR A 220 1.12 -48.61 31.02
CA THR A 220 2.26 -48.04 31.75
C THR A 220 3.01 -46.93 31.01
N GLU A 221 3.06 -46.97 29.68
CA GLU A 221 3.76 -45.96 28.86
C GLU A 221 3.00 -44.64 28.79
N GLY A 222 1.72 -44.62 29.20
CA GLY A 222 0.87 -43.43 29.14
C GLY A 222 0.50 -43.06 27.71
N ALA A 223 0.00 -41.84 27.49
CA ALA A 223 -0.24 -41.37 26.14
C ALA A 223 1.07 -41.24 25.37
N SER A 224 1.06 -41.67 24.11
CA SER A 224 2.23 -41.58 23.27
C SER A 224 2.62 -40.11 23.06
N ALA A 225 3.92 -39.86 22.85
CA ALA A 225 4.41 -38.52 22.51
C ALA A 225 3.71 -37.96 21.25
N GLU A 226 3.32 -38.84 20.33
CA GLU A 226 2.58 -38.50 19.11
C GLU A 226 1.15 -38.04 19.42
N ASP A 227 0.42 -38.76 20.27
CA ASP A 227 -0.94 -38.38 20.69
C ASP A 227 -0.94 -37.04 21.45
N LEU A 228 0.07 -36.82 22.29
CA LEU A 228 0.26 -35.56 23.00
C LEU A 228 0.60 -34.41 22.06
N ALA A 229 1.42 -34.65 21.04
CA ALA A 229 1.75 -33.65 20.02
C ALA A 229 0.52 -33.27 19.18
N ILE A 230 -0.34 -34.24 18.81
CA ILE A 230 -1.60 -33.98 18.09
C ILE A 230 -2.57 -33.17 18.96
N ALA A 231 -2.69 -33.53 20.24
CA ALA A 231 -3.54 -32.80 21.18
C ALA A 231 -3.01 -31.38 21.45
N GLN A 232 -1.69 -31.22 21.55
CA GLN A 232 -1.05 -29.91 21.69
C GLN A 232 -1.26 -29.06 20.43
N ALA A 233 -1.06 -29.62 19.24
CA ALA A 233 -1.32 -28.92 17.99
C ALA A 233 -2.79 -28.47 17.87
N SER A 234 -3.72 -29.22 18.44
CA SER A 234 -5.13 -28.83 18.51
C SER A 234 -5.35 -27.61 19.43
N ILE A 235 -4.64 -27.55 20.57
CA ILE A 235 -4.64 -26.36 21.44
C ILE A 235 -4.04 -25.16 20.71
N ASP A 236 -2.89 -25.34 20.06
CA ASP A 236 -2.19 -24.24 19.38
C ASP A 236 -3.05 -23.65 18.25
N ASN A 237 -3.75 -24.51 17.50
CA ASN A 237 -4.71 -24.07 16.48
C ASN A 237 -5.89 -23.29 17.07
N ALA A 238 -6.48 -23.77 18.17
CA ALA A 238 -7.59 -23.10 18.84
C ALA A 238 -7.15 -21.76 19.46
N GLN A 239 -5.93 -21.71 20.00
CA GLN A 239 -5.35 -20.48 20.53
C GLN A 239 -5.05 -19.47 19.42
N ALA A 240 -4.52 -19.92 18.27
CA ALA A 240 -4.33 -19.05 17.11
C ALA A 240 -5.65 -18.48 16.57
N GLN A 241 -6.76 -19.21 16.67
CA GLN A 241 -8.10 -18.67 16.36
C GLN A 241 -8.52 -17.60 17.35
N LEU A 242 -8.29 -17.82 18.65
CA LEU A 242 -8.59 -16.85 19.71
C LEU A 242 -7.78 -15.56 19.54
N ASP A 243 -6.48 -15.70 19.25
CA ASP A 243 -5.58 -14.57 19.04
C ASP A 243 -5.98 -13.75 17.80
N LYS A 244 -6.43 -14.40 16.72
CA LYS A 244 -6.95 -13.71 15.53
C LYS A 244 -8.18 -12.86 15.88
N VAL A 245 -9.12 -13.42 16.63
CA VAL A 245 -10.34 -12.71 17.05
C VAL A 245 -10.01 -11.53 17.96
N ASN A 246 -9.09 -11.74 18.92
CA ASN A 246 -8.63 -10.68 19.81
C ASN A 246 -7.80 -9.60 19.08
N ALA A 247 -7.03 -9.97 18.05
CA ALA A 247 -6.25 -9.04 17.26
C ALA A 247 -7.15 -8.05 16.51
N VAL A 248 -8.28 -8.51 15.96
CA VAL A 248 -9.28 -7.63 15.31
C VAL A 248 -9.84 -6.63 16.33
N ALA A 249 -10.20 -7.09 17.53
CA ALA A 249 -10.66 -6.21 18.62
C ALA A 249 -9.57 -5.20 19.08
N SER A 250 -8.29 -5.57 18.98
CA SER A 250 -7.18 -4.66 19.34
C SER A 250 -6.85 -3.63 18.27
N ALA A 251 -7.03 -3.96 16.99
CA ALA A 251 -6.82 -3.05 15.86
C ALA A 251 -7.85 -1.91 15.86
N GLU A 252 -9.08 -2.21 16.30
CA GLU A 252 -10.14 -1.20 16.54
C GLU A 252 -9.68 -0.12 17.53
N ASN A 253 -9.04 -0.51 18.65
CA ASN A 253 -8.55 0.45 19.65
C ASN A 253 -7.49 1.41 19.10
N VAL A 254 -6.77 1.02 18.04
CA VAL A 254 -5.80 1.88 17.36
C VAL A 254 -6.48 2.76 16.31
N ALA A 255 -7.37 2.19 15.49
CA ALA A 255 -8.10 2.93 14.46
C ALA A 255 -9.04 4.02 15.03
N ILE A 256 -9.73 3.74 16.15
CA ILE A 256 -10.57 4.74 16.84
C ILE A 256 -9.72 5.89 17.40
N ARG A 257 -8.47 5.62 17.83
CA ARG A 257 -7.56 6.66 18.32
C ARG A 257 -7.02 7.54 17.20
N GLU A 258 -6.75 6.98 16.03
CA GLU A 258 -6.27 7.74 14.86
C GLU A 258 -7.37 8.56 14.20
N ALA A 259 -8.63 8.12 14.24
CA ALA A 259 -9.77 8.88 13.74
C ALA A 259 -10.20 10.06 14.64
N ALA A 260 -9.70 10.13 15.87
CA ALA A 260 -10.06 11.15 16.86
C ALA A 260 -9.07 12.34 16.94
N VAL A 261 -8.03 12.37 16.10
CA VAL A 261 -7.01 13.44 16.02
C VAL A 261 -7.16 14.20 14.71
#